data_AF-A0A943EEE7-F1
#
_entry.id   AF-A0A943EEE7-F1
#
_cell.length_a   1.000
_cell.length_b   1.000
_cell.length_c   1.000
_cell.angle_alpha   90.00
_cell.angle_beta   90.00
_cell.angle_gamma   90.00
#
_symmetry.space_group_name_H-M   'P 1'
#
loop_
_entity.id
_entity.type
_entity.pdbx_description
1 polymer ?
#
loop_
_entity_poly.entity_id
_entity_poly.type
_entity_poly.pdbx_seq_one_letter_code
_entity_poly.pdbx_strand_id
1 'polypeptide(L)'
;ILLLTIESLIWINLAIPYFAGETIQYIGYLIISAIMLGATVDYTIILTRSYLDKRRVQPKRQAITEAISRSAITILTSATILTLCGAFIGLISSNGVIASLGTLIGRGAFIAALNTFLLLPMLFMIFDRVIEKTTLGTHFYKQPYKQPLEEKAGR
;
A
#
# COMPACT_ATOMS: atom_id res chain seq x y z
N ILE A 1 -6.09 -11.17 -2.01
CA ILE A 1 -6.35 -9.71 -1.85
C ILE A 1 -5.03 -8.96 -1.89
N LEU A 2 -4.13 -9.17 -0.92
CA LEU A 2 -2.82 -8.51 -0.84
C LEU A 2 -2.01 -8.60 -2.15
N LEU A 3 -1.78 -9.81 -2.69
CA LEU A 3 -1.06 -9.98 -3.96
C LEU A 3 -1.75 -9.30 -5.16
N LEU A 4 -3.08 -9.33 -5.23
CA LEU A 4 -3.83 -8.69 -6.31
C LEU A 4 -3.66 -7.17 -6.26
N THR A 5 -3.69 -6.59 -5.05
CA THR A 5 -3.35 -5.18 -4.84
C THR A 5 -1.96 -4.89 -5.38
N ILE A 6 -0.95 -5.65 -4.94
CA ILE A 6 0.47 -5.43 -5.30
C ILE A 6 0.67 -5.51 -6.82
N GLU A 7 0.18 -6.57 -7.47
CA GLU A 7 0.32 -6.76 -8.92
C GLU A 7 -0.35 -5.64 -9.72
N SER A 8 -1.52 -5.17 -9.29
CA SER A 8 -2.20 -4.05 -9.97
C SER A 8 -1.37 -2.76 -9.96
N LEU A 9 -0.54 -2.54 -8.93
CA LEU A 9 0.34 -1.37 -8.83
C LEU A 9 1.52 -1.45 -9.77
N ILE A 10 2.10 -2.63 -9.88
CA ILE A 10 3.21 -2.89 -10.79
C ILE A 10 2.74 -2.65 -12.23
N TRP A 11 1.57 -3.18 -12.61
CA TRP A 11 1.01 -2.97 -13.95
C TRP A 11 0.71 -1.50 -14.24
N ILE A 12 0.13 -0.75 -13.31
CA ILE A 12 -0.11 0.69 -13.49
C ILE A 12 1.22 1.45 -13.68
N ASN A 13 2.24 1.09 -12.91
CA ASN A 13 3.54 1.76 -13.01
C ASN A 13 4.24 1.48 -14.36
N LEU A 14 4.16 0.25 -14.83
CA LEU A 14 4.72 -0.19 -16.12
C LEU A 14 3.88 0.22 -17.33
N ALA A 15 2.60 0.55 -17.14
CA ALA A 15 1.76 1.10 -18.20
C ALA A 15 2.25 2.49 -18.65
N ILE A 16 2.74 3.33 -17.73
CA ILE A 16 3.21 4.69 -18.04
C ILE A 16 4.33 4.71 -19.11
N PRO A 17 5.45 3.98 -18.95
CA PRO A 17 6.50 3.93 -19.97
C PRO A 17 6.04 3.23 -21.26
N TYR A 18 5.13 2.26 -21.19
CA TYR A 18 4.54 1.63 -22.37
C TYR A 18 3.77 2.64 -23.24
N PHE A 19 2.94 3.48 -22.62
CA PHE A 19 2.23 4.55 -23.32
C PHE A 19 3.13 5.70 -23.76
N ALA A 20 4.26 5.92 -23.08
CA ALA A 20 5.26 6.91 -23.47
C ALA A 20 6.12 6.47 -24.67
N GLY A 21 5.97 5.23 -25.15
CA GLY A 21 6.75 4.70 -26.28
C GLY A 21 8.21 4.41 -25.93
N GLU A 22 8.57 4.37 -24.64
CA GLU A 22 9.93 4.07 -24.21
C GLU A 22 10.17 2.56 -24.15
N THR A 23 11.28 2.10 -24.74
CA THR A 23 11.67 0.70 -24.69
C THR A 23 12.38 0.39 -23.39
N ILE A 24 11.72 -0.36 -22.50
CA ILE A 24 12.36 -0.90 -21.30
C ILE A 24 13.17 -2.14 -21.71
N GLN A 25 14.44 -2.15 -21.34
CA GLN A 25 15.29 -3.31 -21.57
C GLN A 25 14.88 -4.46 -20.65
N TYR A 26 14.90 -5.70 -21.16
CA TYR A 26 14.39 -6.88 -20.43
C TYR A 26 14.99 -7.05 -19.03
N ILE A 27 16.31 -6.85 -18.89
CA ILE A 27 17.00 -6.91 -17.60
C ILE A 27 16.48 -5.83 -16.64
N GLY A 28 16.21 -4.63 -17.16
CA GLY A 28 15.66 -3.54 -16.39
C GLY A 28 14.25 -3.83 -15.87
N TYR A 29 13.40 -4.43 -16.71
CA TYR A 29 12.07 -4.89 -16.32
C TYR A 29 12.13 -5.90 -15.16
N LEU A 30 13.04 -6.88 -15.23
CA LEU A 30 13.20 -7.88 -14.17
C LEU A 30 13.65 -7.25 -12.85
N ILE A 31 14.60 -6.32 -12.89
CA ILE A 31 15.11 -5.62 -11.71
C ILE A 31 14.00 -4.78 -11.06
N ILE A 32 13.28 -3.98 -11.85
CA ILE A 32 12.17 -3.15 -11.35
C ILE A 32 11.10 -4.03 -10.71
N SER A 33 10.70 -5.10 -11.39
CA SER A 33 9.66 -6.01 -10.89
C SER A 33 10.06 -6.63 -9.55
N ALA A 34 11.31 -7.07 -9.40
CA ALA A 34 11.79 -7.63 -8.14
C ALA A 34 11.83 -6.60 -6.99
N ILE A 35 12.37 -5.40 -7.26
CA ILE A 35 12.48 -4.34 -6.24
C ILE A 35 11.10 -3.85 -5.81
N MET A 36 10.22 -3.58 -6.78
CA MET A 36 8.87 -3.05 -6.55
C MET A 36 8.00 -4.04 -5.81
N LEU A 37 8.07 -5.33 -6.15
CA LEU A 37 7.33 -6.36 -5.45
C LEU A 37 7.80 -6.47 -4.00
N GLY A 38 9.12 -6.43 -3.75
CA GLY A 38 9.68 -6.42 -2.39
C GLY A 38 9.21 -5.22 -1.56
N ALA A 39 9.36 -3.99 -2.08
CA ALA A 39 8.96 -2.77 -1.39
C ALA A 39 7.44 -2.72 -1.12
N THR A 40 6.64 -3.09 -2.12
CA THR A 40 5.17 -3.04 -1.99
C THR A 40 4.67 -4.11 -1.03
N VAL A 41 5.25 -5.31 -1.03
CA VAL A 41 4.94 -6.37 -0.05
C VAL A 41 5.23 -5.88 1.37
N ASP A 42 6.39 -5.28 1.61
CA ASP A 42 6.77 -4.75 2.92
C ASP A 42 5.76 -3.72 3.44
N TYR A 43 5.43 -2.71 2.61
CA TYR A 43 4.48 -1.65 2.98
C TYR A 43 3.09 -2.22 3.26
N THR A 44 2.66 -3.16 2.44
CA THR A 44 1.37 -3.80 2.58
C THR A 44 1.31 -4.63 3.86
N ILE A 45 2.36 -5.39 4.20
CA ILE A 45 2.43 -6.17 5.44
C ILE A 45 2.36 -5.25 6.66
N ILE A 46 3.11 -4.16 6.68
CA ILE A 46 3.13 -3.20 7.78
C ILE A 46 1.72 -2.64 8.03
N LEU A 47 1.04 -2.18 6.98
CA LEU A 47 -0.31 -1.63 7.10
C LEU A 47 -1.34 -2.71 7.49
N THR A 48 -1.23 -3.91 6.92
CA THR A 48 -2.12 -5.04 7.23
C THR A 48 -2.01 -5.47 8.68
N ARG A 49 -0.78 -5.63 9.20
CA ARG A 49 -0.56 -6.01 10.60
C ARG A 49 -1.13 -4.96 11.54
N SER A 50 -0.85 -3.68 11.26
CA SER A 50 -1.40 -2.56 12.04
C SER A 50 -2.93 -2.55 12.03
N TYR A 51 -3.55 -2.82 10.87
CA TYR A 51 -5.01 -2.92 10.75
C TYR A 51 -5.58 -4.09 11.56
N LEU A 52 -5.00 -5.30 11.43
CA LEU A 52 -5.48 -6.49 12.13
C LEU A 52 -5.37 -6.33 13.66
N ASP A 53 -4.28 -5.75 14.16
CA ASP A 53 -4.10 -5.47 15.58
C ASP A 53 -5.17 -4.51 16.11
N LYS A 54 -5.47 -3.44 15.36
CA LYS A 54 -6.50 -2.46 15.74
C LYS A 54 -7.92 -3.01 15.58
N ARG A 55 -8.17 -3.88 14.59
CA ARG A 55 -9.50 -4.48 14.33
C ARG A 55 -9.95 -5.43 15.45
N ARG A 56 -9.02 -5.93 16.27
CA ARG A 56 -9.34 -6.72 17.48
C ARG A 56 -9.98 -5.90 18.60
N VAL A 57 -9.72 -4.59 18.63
CA VAL A 57 -10.15 -3.69 19.72
C VAL A 57 -11.07 -2.56 19.26
N GLN A 58 -11.19 -2.32 17.96
CA GLN A 58 -11.93 -1.20 17.38
C GLN A 58 -12.81 -1.62 16.19
N PRO A 59 -13.88 -0.84 15.90
CA PRO A 59 -14.68 -1.03 14.70
C PRO A 59 -13.87 -0.70 13.43
N LYS A 60 -14.22 -1.34 12.32
CA LYS A 60 -13.46 -1.31 11.05
C LYS A 60 -12.98 0.06 10.59
N ARG A 61 -13.81 1.10 10.70
CA ARG A 61 -13.50 2.46 10.26
C ARG A 61 -12.47 3.14 11.16
N GLN A 62 -12.54 2.93 12.47
CA GLN A 62 -11.55 3.49 13.39
C GLN A 62 -10.24 2.71 13.27
N ALA A 63 -10.32 1.38 13.15
CA ALA A 63 -9.16 0.53 13.00
C ALA A 63 -8.32 0.89 11.76
N ILE A 64 -8.95 1.18 10.62
CA ILE A 64 -8.21 1.53 9.40
C ILE A 64 -7.57 2.92 9.48
N THR A 65 -8.28 3.92 10.01
CA THR A 65 -7.73 5.28 10.17
C THR A 65 -6.52 5.27 11.09
N GLU A 66 -6.63 4.58 12.22
CA GLU A 66 -5.56 4.45 13.20
C GLU A 66 -4.38 3.63 12.65
N ALA A 67 -4.66 2.58 11.89
CA ALA A 67 -3.63 1.77 11.24
C ALA A 67 -2.83 2.58 10.21
N ILE A 68 -3.51 3.38 9.38
CA ILE A 68 -2.87 4.29 8.45
C ILE A 68 -1.97 5.27 9.20
N SER A 69 -2.49 5.95 10.23
CA SER A 69 -1.70 6.92 11.01
C SER A 69 -0.43 6.31 11.61
N ARG A 70 -0.52 5.09 12.14
CA ARG A 70 0.63 4.40 12.75
C ARG A 70 1.64 3.91 11.71
N SER A 71 1.16 3.40 10.57
CA SER A 71 2.01 2.86 9.51
C SER A 71 2.55 3.92 8.55
N ALA A 72 1.95 5.12 8.53
CA ALA A 72 2.27 6.19 7.60
C ALA A 72 3.73 6.60 7.68
N ILE A 73 4.25 6.88 8.88
CA ILE A 73 5.63 7.34 9.07
C ILE A 73 6.62 6.28 8.58
N THR A 74 6.43 5.02 8.94
CA THR A 74 7.33 3.93 8.54
C THR A 74 7.34 3.71 7.04
N ILE A 75 6.16 3.61 6.42
CA ILE A 75 6.02 3.38 4.98
C ILE A 75 6.55 4.59 4.21
N LEU A 76 6.19 5.81 4.61
CA LEU A 76 6.59 7.02 3.90
C LEU A 76 8.10 7.26 4.01
N THR A 77 8.72 6.96 5.15
CA THR A 77 10.18 7.03 5.30
C THR A 77 10.87 6.10 4.31
N SER A 78 10.46 4.83 4.24
CA SER A 78 11.02 3.86 3.30
C SER A 78 10.77 4.24 1.84
N ALA A 79 9.55 4.64 1.51
CA ALA A 79 9.17 5.05 0.16
C ALA A 79 9.93 6.29 -0.30
N THR A 80 10.14 7.26 0.59
CA THR A 80 10.88 8.48 0.28
C THR A 80 12.35 8.17 0.01
N ILE A 81 12.97 7.29 0.80
CA ILE A 81 14.35 6.85 0.57
C ILE A 81 14.46 6.19 -0.81
N LEU A 82 13.58 5.23 -1.12
CA LEU A 82 13.63 4.54 -2.41
C LEU A 82 13.35 5.47 -3.59
N THR A 83 12.40 6.40 -3.43
CA THR A 83 12.05 7.42 -4.44
C THR A 83 13.24 8.33 -4.72
N LEU A 84 13.86 8.86 -3.66
CA LEU A 84 15.01 9.75 -3.77
C LEU A 84 16.21 9.02 -4.35
N CYS A 85 16.56 7.84 -3.84
CA CYS A 85 17.66 7.04 -4.37
C CYS A 85 17.45 6.73 -5.85
N GLY A 86 16.25 6.31 -6.26
CA GLY A 86 15.92 6.07 -7.67
C GLY A 86 16.11 7.33 -8.52
N ALA A 87 15.57 8.46 -8.07
CA ALA A 87 15.72 9.74 -8.76
C ALA A 87 17.19 10.18 -8.87
N PHE A 88 17.97 10.06 -7.80
CA PHE A 88 19.40 10.40 -7.80
C PHE A 88 20.21 9.50 -8.73
N ILE A 89 19.95 8.19 -8.74
CA ILE A 89 20.57 7.26 -9.69
C ILE A 89 20.23 7.67 -11.13
N GLY A 90 18.98 8.06 -11.37
CA GLY A 90 18.51 8.59 -12.64
C GLY A 90 19.29 9.81 -13.13
N LEU A 91 19.61 10.73 -12.22
CA LEU A 91 20.28 11.99 -12.55
C LEU A 91 21.80 11.88 -12.65
N ILE A 92 22.42 11.03 -11.82
CA ILE A 92 23.90 10.94 -11.71
C ILE A 92 24.46 9.93 -12.72
N SER A 93 23.66 8.96 -13.18
CA SER A 93 24.18 7.90 -14.03
C SER A 93 24.46 8.36 -15.46
N SER A 94 25.69 8.12 -15.92
CA SER A 94 26.11 8.35 -17.31
C SER A 94 25.63 7.27 -18.27
N ASN A 95 25.20 6.11 -17.75
CA ASN A 95 24.67 5.02 -18.57
C ASN A 95 23.16 5.18 -18.72
N GLY A 96 22.68 5.39 -19.94
CA GLY A 96 21.26 5.58 -20.25
C GLY A 96 20.36 4.47 -19.69
N VAL A 97 20.83 3.22 -19.64
CA VAL A 97 20.06 2.10 -19.08
C VAL A 97 19.86 2.25 -17.57
N ILE A 98 20.92 2.61 -16.85
CA ILE A 98 20.88 2.79 -15.39
C ILE A 98 20.10 4.06 -15.03
N ALA A 99 20.23 5.12 -15.84
CA ALA A 99 19.46 6.35 -15.67
C ALA A 99 17.94 6.12 -15.84
N SER A 100 17.52 5.44 -16.92
CA SER A 100 16.13 5.07 -17.13
C SER A 100 15.61 4.14 -16.03
N LEU A 101 16.43 3.20 -15.56
CA LEU A 101 16.07 2.32 -14.45
C LEU A 101 15.84 3.08 -13.15
N GLY A 102 16.77 3.99 -12.80
CA GLY A 102 16.65 4.80 -11.58
C GLY A 102 15.38 5.65 -11.59
N THR A 103 15.10 6.33 -12.71
CA THR A 103 13.89 7.15 -12.85
C THR A 103 12.60 6.33 -12.79
N LEU A 104 12.57 5.14 -13.41
CA LEU A 104 11.43 4.22 -13.32
C LEU A 104 11.20 3.73 -11.88
N ILE A 105 12.26 3.32 -11.17
CA ILE A 105 12.17 2.89 -9.77
C ILE A 105 11.70 4.03 -8.87
N GLY A 106 12.25 5.23 -9.05
CA GLY A 106 11.87 6.40 -8.27
C GLY A 106 10.39 6.73 -8.42
N ARG A 107 9.91 6.80 -9.66
CA ARG A 107 8.48 7.01 -9.96
C ARG A 107 7.62 5.85 -9.47
N GLY A 108 8.12 4.62 -9.60
CA GLY A 108 7.57 3.39 -9.06
C GLY A 108 7.26 3.48 -7.58
N ALA A 109 8.29 3.72 -6.78
CA ALA A 109 8.20 3.79 -5.33
C ALA A 109 7.16 4.83 -4.88
N PHE A 110 7.15 6.01 -5.50
CA PHE A 110 6.17 7.05 -5.21
C PHE A 110 4.73 6.60 -5.49
N ILE A 111 4.47 6.03 -6.66
CA ILE A 111 3.14 5.55 -7.05
C ILE A 111 2.70 4.38 -6.14
N ALA A 112 3.61 3.47 -5.81
CA ALA A 112 3.31 2.33 -4.94
C ALA A 112 2.95 2.77 -3.51
N ALA A 113 3.68 3.75 -2.95
CA ALA A 113 3.38 4.30 -1.64
C ALA A 113 2.01 4.98 -1.62
N LEU A 114 1.73 5.84 -2.61
CA LEU A 114 0.44 6.52 -2.73
C LEU A 114 -0.71 5.52 -2.81
N ASN A 115 -0.56 4.50 -3.66
CA ASN A 115 -1.59 3.47 -3.80
C ASN A 115 -1.74 2.59 -2.57
N THR A 116 -0.68 2.32 -1.81
CA THR A 116 -0.78 1.57 -0.56
C THR A 116 -1.72 2.27 0.43
N PHE A 117 -1.70 3.61 0.47
CA PHE A 117 -2.60 4.39 1.32
C PHE A 117 -4.00 4.62 0.75
N LEU A 118 -4.22 4.41 -0.54
CA LEU A 118 -5.53 4.62 -1.18
C LEU A 118 -6.26 3.30 -1.43
N LEU A 119 -5.61 2.37 -2.12
CA LEU A 119 -6.18 1.16 -2.67
C LEU A 119 -6.30 0.05 -1.61
N LEU A 120 -5.29 -0.11 -0.75
CA LEU A 120 -5.33 -1.10 0.32
C LEU A 120 -6.44 -0.85 1.37
N PRO A 121 -6.62 0.37 1.92
CA PRO A 121 -7.70 0.60 2.88
C PRO A 121 -9.08 0.48 2.24
N MET A 122 -9.24 0.86 0.97
CA MET A 122 -10.47 0.66 0.22
C MET A 122 -10.80 -0.84 0.10
N LEU A 123 -9.81 -1.67 -0.24
CA LEU A 123 -9.97 -3.13 -0.30
C LEU A 123 -10.28 -3.73 1.06
N PHE A 124 -9.65 -3.27 2.15
CA PHE A 124 -10.01 -3.74 3.50
C PHE A 124 -11.43 -3.38 3.88
N MET A 125 -11.95 -2.22 3.46
CA MET A 125 -13.35 -1.86 3.71
C MET A 125 -14.34 -2.73 2.94
N ILE A 126 -14.03 -3.09 1.69
CA ILE A 126 -14.88 -3.93 0.83
C ILE A 126 -14.83 -5.40 1.29
N PHE A 127 -13.63 -5.91 1.55
CA PHE A 127 -13.39 -7.31 1.88
C PHE A 127 -13.42 -7.61 3.39
N ASP A 128 -13.79 -6.67 4.27
CA ASP A 128 -13.89 -6.87 5.74
C ASP A 128 -14.69 -8.14 6.09
N ARG A 129 -15.83 -8.39 5.40
CA ARG A 129 -16.64 -9.61 5.59
C ARG A 129 -15.95 -10.90 5.15
N VAL A 130 -15.09 -10.82 4.13
CA VAL A 130 -14.32 -11.97 3.66
C VAL A 130 -13.19 -12.25 4.63
N ILE A 131 -12.49 -11.21 5.10
CA ILE A 131 -11.41 -11.28 6.10
C ILE A 131 -11.94 -11.88 7.41
N GLU A 132 -13.13 -11.47 7.88
CA GLU A 132 -13.74 -12.02 9.09
C GLU A 132 -14.03 -13.53 8.96
N LYS A 133 -14.41 -14.00 7.77
CA LYS A 133 -14.73 -15.42 7.51
C LYS A 133 -13.51 -16.29 7.25
N THR A 134 -12.45 -15.74 6.64
CA THR A 134 -11.25 -16.52 6.28
C THR A 134 -10.15 -16.49 7.34
N THR A 135 -10.22 -15.57 8.30
CA THR A 135 -9.24 -15.54 9.40
C THR A 135 -9.70 -16.47 10.53
N LEU A 136 -9.21 -17.71 10.51
CA LEU A 136 -9.42 -18.71 11.56
C LEU A 136 -8.70 -18.29 12.85
N GLY A 137 -9.42 -18.23 13.98
CA GLY A 137 -8.82 -18.03 15.31
C GLY A 137 -8.63 -16.59 15.77
N THR A 138 -9.15 -15.58 15.06
CA THR A 138 -9.08 -14.17 15.49
C THR A 138 -10.40 -13.66 16.05
N HIS A 139 -10.40 -13.25 17.32
CA HIS A 139 -11.49 -12.47 17.92
C HIS A 139 -11.48 -11.04 17.36
N PHE A 140 -12.19 -10.82 16.26
CA PHE A 140 -12.44 -9.47 15.77
C PHE A 140 -13.44 -8.75 16.66
N TYR A 141 -13.23 -7.45 16.86
CA TYR A 141 -14.15 -6.61 17.62
C TYR A 141 -15.51 -6.59 16.92
N LYS A 142 -16.51 -7.24 17.53
CA LYS A 142 -17.93 -7.07 17.20
C LYS A 142 -18.41 -5.85 17.96
N GLN A 143 -18.73 -4.81 17.21
CA GLN A 143 -19.21 -3.54 17.77
C GLN A 143 -20.46 -3.82 18.62
N PRO A 144 -20.46 -3.48 19.93
CA PRO A 144 -21.67 -3.63 20.73
C PRO A 144 -22.73 -2.70 20.13
N TYR A 145 -23.93 -3.26 19.95
CA TYR A 145 -25.09 -2.55 19.42
C TYR A 145 -25.28 -1.24 20.17
N LYS A 146 -25.15 -0.09 19.48
CA LYS A 146 -25.57 1.20 20.04
C LYS A 146 -27.09 1.14 20.20
N GLN A 147 -27.57 0.98 21.44
CA GLN A 147 -28.94 1.33 21.76
C GLN A 147 -29.14 2.81 21.37
N PRO A 148 -30.18 3.17 20.59
CA PRO A 148 -30.50 4.56 20.32
C PRO A 148 -30.67 5.28 21.65
N LEU A 149 -29.96 6.39 21.84
CA LEU A 149 -30.18 7.28 22.98
C LEU A 149 -31.37 8.20 22.66
N GLU A 150 -32.52 7.60 22.40
CA GLU A 150 -33.84 8.20 22.59
C GLU A 150 -34.38 7.44 23.80
N GLU A 151 -34.31 7.95 25.02
CA GLU A 151 -35.17 9.02 25.49
C GLU A 151 -34.54 9.49 26.81
N LYS A 152 -33.56 10.41 26.74
CA LYS A 152 -33.27 11.23 27.92
C LYS A 152 -34.48 12.13 28.10
N ALA A 153 -35.39 11.64 28.95
CA ALA A 153 -36.45 12.36 29.65
C ALA A 153 -36.18 13.87 29.67
N GLY A 154 -36.68 14.52 28.63
CA GLY A 154 -36.70 15.95 28.50
C GLY A 154 -38.02 16.44 29.03
N ARG A 155 -37.99 16.91 30.27
CA ARG A 155 -38.93 17.86 30.89
C ARG A 155 -40.34 17.37 31.19
#